data_AF-A0A0C1HCD9-F1
#
_entry.id   AF-A0A0C1HCD9-F1
#
_cell.length_a   1.000
_cell.length_b   1.000
_cell.length_c   1.000
_cell.angle_alpha   90.00
_cell.angle_beta   90.00
_cell.angle_gamma   90.00
#
_symmetry.space_group_name_H-M   'P 1'
#
loop_
_entity.id
_entity.type
_entity.pdbx_description
1 polymer ?
#
loop_
_entity_poly.entity_id
_entity_poly.type
_entity_poly.pdbx_seq_one_letter_code
_entity_poly.pdbx_strand_id
1 'polypeptide(L)'
;MNIEQRALFNSLRINWLLNPNTQVQPWQVEDYRLLSHEELFDRLRQKDMALDKISLLALAQDVDSPEELCEGLVADLNLEASEQDQIYLVVFELWRRFVNEKPCLSIFCDELDHQIFAYDQGKCAYPADIQDAMANLEMILGKHADEGADPLKIFESVSQGCAHDLETFLYDYIAEQIDGHHYPYAADLLESFGPYCKDVAWFDFLRARLFYHSDPENSDKMILHIIQSIKKAQDLDLSLEVLTFLSNGGNPELFRLLVRQTFPMLETEEDFQELLTICADYYHLLDQEQEEQKIQKILKQRASHALENPIHLKDTKLIELVKMFK
;
A
#
# COMPACT_ATOMS: atom_id res chain seq x y z
N MET A 1 14.03 -21.57 -5.69
CA MET A 1 13.25 -20.85 -4.67
C MET A 1 13.30 -19.39 -5.05
N ASN A 2 12.13 -18.80 -5.29
CA ASN A 2 12.00 -17.43 -5.80
C ASN A 2 11.68 -16.48 -4.63
N ILE A 3 12.06 -15.21 -4.71
CA ILE A 3 11.79 -14.18 -3.69
C ILE A 3 10.28 -14.10 -3.35
N GLU A 4 9.43 -14.36 -4.35
CA GLU A 4 7.97 -14.46 -4.25
C GLU A 4 7.49 -15.50 -3.20
N GLN A 5 8.30 -16.53 -2.91
CA GLN A 5 7.95 -17.58 -1.97
C GLN A 5 7.88 -17.07 -0.54
N ARG A 6 8.78 -16.15 -0.13
CA ARG A 6 8.70 -15.51 1.19
C ARG A 6 7.50 -14.56 1.26
N ALA A 7 7.32 -13.73 0.23
CA ALA A 7 6.19 -12.82 0.11
C ALA A 7 4.86 -13.57 0.31
N LEU A 8 4.70 -14.73 -0.34
CA LEU A 8 3.53 -15.59 -0.18
C LEU A 8 3.25 -15.98 1.29
N PHE A 9 4.26 -16.41 2.04
CA PHE A 9 4.08 -16.78 3.45
C PHE A 9 3.76 -15.57 4.33
N ASN A 10 4.37 -14.42 4.04
CA ASN A 10 4.02 -13.16 4.71
C ASN A 10 2.57 -12.76 4.42
N SER A 11 2.12 -12.81 3.16
CA SER A 11 0.72 -12.56 2.78
C SER A 11 -0.23 -13.54 3.46
N LEU A 12 0.09 -14.83 3.51
CA LEU A 12 -0.72 -15.83 4.22
C LEU A 12 -0.86 -15.49 5.70
N ARG A 13 0.25 -15.10 6.35
CA ARG A 13 0.26 -14.71 7.75
C ARG A 13 -0.57 -13.44 7.99
N ILE A 14 -0.39 -12.40 7.20
CA ILE A 14 -1.13 -11.14 7.30
C ILE A 14 -2.64 -11.40 7.15
N ASN A 15 -3.03 -12.14 6.11
CA ASN A 15 -4.42 -12.49 5.88
C ASN A 15 -5.02 -13.33 7.02
N TRP A 16 -4.23 -14.25 7.60
CA TRP A 16 -4.67 -15.02 8.76
C TRP A 16 -4.83 -14.17 10.03
N LEU A 17 -3.97 -13.16 10.23
CA LEU A 17 -4.09 -12.22 11.35
C LEU A 17 -5.36 -11.35 11.22
N LEU A 18 -5.74 -10.97 10.00
CA LEU A 18 -6.99 -10.25 9.73
C LEU A 18 -8.23 -11.16 9.80
N ASN A 19 -8.10 -12.42 9.33
CA ASN A 19 -9.16 -13.42 9.35
C ASN A 19 -8.63 -14.80 9.80
N PRO A 20 -8.71 -15.12 11.11
CA PRO A 20 -8.20 -16.37 11.66
C PRO A 20 -8.91 -17.65 11.17
N ASN A 21 -10.04 -17.52 10.47
CA ASN A 21 -10.77 -18.66 9.91
C ASN A 21 -10.22 -19.12 8.55
N THR A 22 -9.21 -18.44 8.02
CA THR A 22 -8.55 -18.83 6.78
C THR A 22 -7.95 -20.23 6.91
N GLN A 23 -8.21 -21.10 5.93
CA GLN A 23 -7.71 -22.48 5.94
C GLN A 23 -6.21 -22.50 5.59
N VAL A 24 -5.38 -22.49 6.62
CA VAL A 24 -3.91 -22.59 6.51
C VAL A 24 -3.37 -23.63 7.48
N GLN A 25 -2.22 -24.21 7.16
CA GLN A 25 -1.48 -25.05 8.09
C GLN A 25 -0.77 -24.16 9.14
N PRO A 26 -0.68 -24.59 10.41
CA PRO A 26 -0.09 -23.77 11.48
C PRO A 26 1.32 -23.26 11.17
N TRP A 27 2.16 -24.07 10.53
CA TRP A 27 3.53 -23.70 10.17
C TRP A 27 3.61 -22.59 9.10
N GLN A 28 2.56 -22.40 8.28
CA GLN A 28 2.56 -21.40 7.21
C GLN A 28 2.39 -19.98 7.72
N VAL A 29 1.81 -19.82 8.92
CA VAL A 29 1.47 -18.52 9.53
C VAL A 29 2.14 -18.32 10.89
N GLU A 30 3.00 -19.26 11.29
CA GLU A 30 3.76 -19.16 12.52
C GLU A 30 4.74 -17.98 12.47
N ASP A 31 4.91 -17.31 13.60
CA ASP A 31 5.93 -16.27 13.71
C ASP A 31 7.29 -16.87 14.06
N TYR A 32 8.06 -17.20 13.01
CA TYR A 32 9.43 -17.72 13.16
C TYR A 32 10.36 -16.75 13.90
N ARG A 33 10.02 -15.44 13.95
CA ARG A 33 10.78 -14.44 14.72
C ARG A 33 10.73 -14.69 16.24
N LEU A 34 9.69 -15.38 16.72
CA LEU A 34 9.49 -15.70 18.14
C LEU A 34 10.19 -16.99 18.58
N LEU A 35 10.61 -17.83 17.63
CA LEU A 35 11.29 -19.09 17.94
C LEU A 35 12.70 -18.84 18.46
N SER A 36 13.15 -19.66 19.40
CA SER A 36 14.53 -19.66 19.87
C SER A 36 15.48 -20.26 18.81
N HIS A 37 16.78 -19.97 18.92
CA HIS A 37 17.77 -20.58 18.03
C HIS A 37 17.80 -22.11 18.14
N GLU A 38 17.63 -22.64 19.35
CA GLU A 38 17.63 -24.09 19.59
C GLU A 38 16.46 -24.76 18.86
N GLU A 39 15.26 -24.18 18.95
CA GLU A 39 14.07 -24.67 18.24
C GLU A 39 14.24 -24.65 16.72
N LEU A 40 14.83 -23.59 16.15
CA LEU A 40 15.08 -23.50 14.71
C LEU A 40 16.03 -24.61 14.24
N PHE A 41 17.17 -24.80 14.92
CA PHE A 41 18.10 -25.88 14.58
C PHE A 41 17.50 -27.27 14.84
N ASP A 42 16.68 -27.45 15.88
CA ASP A 42 15.98 -28.71 16.14
C ASP A 42 14.99 -29.08 15.03
N ARG A 43 14.28 -28.10 14.47
CA ARG A 43 13.38 -28.34 13.33
C ARG A 43 14.14 -28.82 12.10
N LEU A 44 15.33 -28.27 11.82
CA LEU A 44 16.18 -28.79 10.75
C LEU A 44 16.67 -30.22 11.06
N ARG A 45 17.09 -30.49 12.31
CA ARG A 45 17.50 -31.84 12.72
C ARG A 45 16.39 -32.88 12.56
N GLN A 46 15.14 -32.52 12.84
CA GLN A 46 13.97 -33.39 12.64
C GLN A 46 13.69 -33.70 11.16
N LYS A 47 14.28 -32.93 10.24
CA LYS A 47 14.24 -33.14 8.78
C LYS A 47 15.54 -33.75 8.25
N ASP A 48 16.29 -34.44 9.12
CA ASP A 48 17.59 -35.04 8.82
C ASP A 48 18.66 -34.04 8.31
N MET A 49 18.48 -32.75 8.58
CA MET A 49 19.46 -31.71 8.30
C MET A 49 20.30 -31.41 9.54
N ALA A 50 21.52 -31.94 9.56
CA ALA A 50 22.49 -31.70 10.63
C ALA A 50 23.21 -30.35 10.43
N LEU A 51 22.45 -29.26 10.50
CA LEU A 51 22.96 -27.89 10.44
C LEU A 51 23.12 -27.32 11.86
N ASP A 52 24.27 -26.71 12.12
CA ASP A 52 24.54 -25.88 13.28
C ASP A 52 24.97 -24.46 12.86
N LYS A 53 25.17 -23.56 13.83
CA LYS A 53 25.59 -22.19 13.51
C LYS A 53 26.90 -22.11 12.71
N ILE A 54 27.88 -22.98 13.00
CA ILE A 54 29.21 -22.90 12.38
C ILE A 54 29.12 -23.33 10.91
N SER A 55 28.46 -24.47 10.67
CA SER A 55 28.18 -25.02 9.34
C SER A 55 27.28 -24.10 8.52
N LEU A 56 26.24 -23.48 9.11
CA LEU A 56 25.41 -22.45 8.46
C LEU A 56 26.27 -21.30 7.94
N LEU A 57 27.09 -20.70 8.79
CA LEU A 57 27.96 -19.58 8.41
C LEU A 57 29.00 -19.99 7.37
N ALA A 58 29.51 -21.22 7.43
CA ALA A 58 30.45 -21.72 6.44
C ALA A 58 29.79 -21.86 5.06
N LEU A 59 28.58 -22.45 4.99
CA LEU A 59 27.83 -22.59 3.74
C LEU A 59 27.39 -21.24 3.19
N ALA A 60 26.99 -20.30 4.05
CA ALA A 60 26.59 -18.95 3.65
C ALA A 60 27.73 -18.14 3.01
N GLN A 61 29.00 -18.56 3.11
CA GLN A 61 30.10 -17.89 2.40
C GLN A 61 29.97 -18.04 0.88
N ASP A 62 29.48 -19.19 0.41
CA ASP A 62 29.49 -19.58 -1.00
C ASP A 62 28.19 -19.22 -1.75
N VAL A 63 27.22 -18.64 -1.06
CA VAL A 63 25.91 -18.24 -1.60
C VAL A 63 25.54 -16.82 -1.17
N ASP A 64 24.64 -16.17 -1.89
CA ASP A 64 24.29 -14.75 -1.66
C ASP A 64 22.88 -14.54 -1.09
N SER A 65 22.11 -15.63 -0.93
CA SER A 65 20.73 -15.56 -0.42
C SER A 65 20.31 -16.79 0.39
N PRO A 66 19.31 -16.66 1.29
CA PRO A 66 18.71 -17.81 1.96
C PRO A 66 18.05 -18.78 0.98
N GLU A 67 17.55 -18.29 -0.16
CA GLU A 67 16.98 -19.10 -1.23
C GLU A 67 18.02 -20.06 -1.81
N GLU A 68 19.19 -19.55 -2.21
CA GLU A 68 20.30 -20.35 -2.75
C GLU A 68 20.83 -21.35 -1.72
N LEU A 69 20.95 -20.93 -0.45
CA LEU A 69 21.35 -21.82 0.63
C LEU A 69 20.36 -22.98 0.79
N CYS A 70 19.07 -22.68 0.81
CA CYS A 70 18.04 -23.68 0.95
C CYS A 70 18.02 -24.64 -0.24
N GLU A 71 18.14 -24.14 -1.48
CA GLU A 71 18.26 -24.96 -2.68
C GLU A 71 19.43 -25.94 -2.57
N GLY A 72 20.61 -25.47 -2.15
CA GLY A 72 21.78 -26.32 -1.96
C GLY A 72 21.58 -27.40 -0.89
N LEU A 73 20.84 -27.09 0.17
CA LEU A 73 20.55 -28.04 1.26
C LEU A 73 19.54 -29.13 0.84
N VAL A 74 18.56 -28.81 -0.01
CA VAL A 74 17.48 -29.73 -0.39
C VAL A 74 17.73 -30.46 -1.71
N ALA A 75 18.71 -30.04 -2.53
CA ALA A 75 18.90 -30.52 -3.90
C ALA A 75 18.98 -32.06 -4.03
N ASP A 76 19.62 -32.73 -3.09
CA ASP A 76 19.82 -34.19 -3.10
C ASP A 76 18.76 -34.95 -2.27
N LEU A 77 17.80 -34.24 -1.67
CA LEU A 77 16.78 -34.82 -0.80
C LEU A 77 15.46 -34.99 -1.56
N ASN A 78 14.89 -36.18 -1.48
CA ASN A 78 13.61 -36.50 -2.11
C ASN A 78 12.44 -36.08 -1.19
N LEU A 79 12.30 -34.77 -0.99
CA LEU A 79 11.33 -34.16 -0.07
C LEU A 79 10.08 -33.66 -0.81
N GLU A 80 8.93 -33.75 -0.17
CA GLU A 80 7.69 -33.12 -0.65
C GLU A 80 7.80 -31.59 -0.61
N ALA A 81 7.07 -30.89 -1.49
CA ALA A 81 7.12 -29.42 -1.58
C ALA A 81 6.88 -28.73 -0.23
N SER A 82 5.90 -29.21 0.55
CA SER A 82 5.60 -28.67 1.88
C SER A 82 6.73 -28.83 2.90
N GLU A 83 7.61 -29.81 2.72
CA GLU A 83 8.76 -30.02 3.60
C GLU A 83 9.92 -29.10 3.19
N GLN A 84 10.11 -28.90 1.89
CA GLN A 84 11.06 -27.92 1.36
C GLN A 84 10.69 -26.50 1.83
N ASP A 85 9.41 -26.14 1.80
CA ASP A 85 8.91 -24.86 2.32
C ASP A 85 9.20 -24.66 3.81
N GLN A 86 8.97 -25.69 4.62
CA GLN A 86 9.25 -25.62 6.06
C GLN A 86 10.75 -25.45 6.35
N ILE A 87 11.60 -26.15 5.60
CA ILE A 87 13.06 -25.99 5.68
C ILE A 87 13.44 -24.58 5.27
N TYR A 88 12.92 -24.09 4.15
CA TYR A 88 13.16 -22.74 3.66
C TYR A 88 12.82 -21.68 4.71
N LEU A 89 11.64 -21.74 5.34
CA LEU A 89 11.23 -20.80 6.38
C LEU A 89 12.20 -20.77 7.58
N VAL A 90 12.72 -21.94 7.97
CA VAL A 90 13.71 -22.04 9.04
C VAL A 90 15.08 -21.48 8.58
N VAL A 91 15.54 -21.85 7.39
CA VAL A 91 16.81 -21.37 6.81
C VAL A 91 16.78 -19.85 6.64
N PHE A 92 15.67 -19.29 6.15
CA PHE A 92 15.45 -17.86 6.00
C PHE A 92 15.59 -17.12 7.33
N GLU A 93 14.94 -17.63 8.38
CA GLU A 93 15.02 -17.03 9.71
C GLU A 93 16.43 -17.14 10.31
N LEU A 94 17.11 -18.27 10.11
CA LEU A 94 18.50 -18.43 10.55
C LEU A 94 19.45 -17.49 9.79
N TRP A 95 19.26 -17.31 8.49
CA TRP A 95 20.01 -16.35 7.68
C TRP A 95 19.84 -14.93 8.22
N ARG A 96 18.60 -14.51 8.44
CA ARG A 96 18.26 -13.19 9.00
C ARG A 96 19.00 -12.90 10.31
N ARG A 97 19.14 -13.91 11.18
CA ARG A 97 19.77 -13.76 12.50
C ARG A 97 21.30 -13.83 12.49
N PHE A 98 21.89 -14.61 11.59
CA PHE A 98 23.30 -14.96 11.66
C PHE A 98 24.15 -14.45 10.51
N VAL A 99 23.56 -14.14 9.36
CA VAL A 99 24.25 -13.69 8.14
C VAL A 99 23.83 -12.25 7.82
N ASN A 100 23.90 -11.38 8.82
CA ASN A 100 23.44 -9.99 8.71
C ASN A 100 24.38 -9.10 7.88
N GLU A 101 25.59 -9.57 7.60
CA GLU A 101 26.59 -8.93 6.75
C GLU A 101 26.32 -9.09 5.24
N LYS A 102 25.42 -10.01 4.86
CA LYS A 102 24.98 -10.21 3.47
C LYS A 102 23.50 -9.83 3.31
N PRO A 103 23.17 -8.52 3.21
CA PRO A 103 21.81 -8.11 2.93
C PRO A 103 21.40 -8.59 1.55
N CYS A 104 20.26 -9.26 1.46
CA CYS A 104 19.64 -9.67 0.21
C CYS A 104 18.22 -9.09 0.11
N LEU A 105 17.68 -9.03 -1.11
CA LEU A 105 16.38 -8.42 -1.38
C LEU A 105 15.26 -9.12 -0.60
N SER A 106 15.27 -10.44 -0.49
CA SER A 106 14.24 -11.20 0.23
C SER A 106 14.18 -10.87 1.72
N ILE A 107 15.33 -10.69 2.37
CA ILE A 107 15.41 -10.24 3.78
C ILE A 107 14.94 -8.79 3.93
N PHE A 108 15.32 -7.92 2.98
CA PHE A 108 14.87 -6.54 2.98
C PHE A 108 13.35 -6.44 2.85
N CYS A 109 12.75 -7.11 1.87
CA CYS A 109 11.30 -7.11 1.67
C CYS A 109 10.55 -7.69 2.87
N ASP A 110 11.05 -8.77 3.49
CA ASP A 110 10.45 -9.32 4.71
C ASP A 110 10.46 -8.34 5.88
N GLU A 111 11.55 -7.58 6.04
CA GLU A 111 11.63 -6.58 7.08
C GLU A 111 10.75 -5.37 6.76
N LEU A 112 10.70 -4.94 5.50
CA LEU A 112 9.81 -3.87 5.04
C LEU A 112 8.34 -4.23 5.31
N ASP A 113 7.91 -5.44 4.94
CA ASP A 113 6.56 -5.95 5.25
C ASP A 113 6.26 -5.93 6.74
N HIS A 114 7.21 -6.35 7.56
CA HIS A 114 7.04 -6.35 9.01
C HIS A 114 6.86 -4.92 9.55
N GLN A 115 7.64 -3.96 9.05
CA GLN A 115 7.53 -2.57 9.46
C GLN A 115 6.22 -1.93 9.00
N ILE A 116 5.79 -2.18 7.75
CA ILE A 116 4.49 -1.75 7.23
C ILE A 116 3.36 -2.30 8.11
N PHE A 117 3.35 -3.62 8.36
CA PHE A 117 2.33 -4.24 9.22
C PHE A 117 2.32 -3.66 10.64
N ALA A 118 3.50 -3.40 11.22
CA ALA A 118 3.60 -2.79 12.54
C ALA A 118 3.05 -1.35 12.54
N TYR A 119 3.30 -0.60 11.46
CA TYR A 119 2.81 0.76 11.27
C TYR A 119 1.29 0.80 11.17
N ASP A 120 0.70 0.03 10.25
CA ASP A 120 -0.76 -0.01 10.01
C ASP A 120 -1.55 -0.43 11.26
N GLN A 121 -0.96 -1.28 12.09
CA GLN A 121 -1.57 -1.75 13.33
C GLN A 121 -1.38 -0.79 14.52
N GLY A 122 -0.70 0.34 14.33
CA GLY A 122 -0.32 1.26 15.41
C GLY A 122 0.61 0.60 16.46
N LYS A 123 1.37 -0.41 16.05
CA LYS A 123 2.27 -1.22 16.90
C LYS A 123 3.74 -0.91 16.71
N CYS A 124 4.10 0.13 15.93
CA CYS A 124 5.48 0.60 15.85
C CYS A 124 6.01 0.91 17.25
N ALA A 125 7.11 0.25 17.62
CA ALA A 125 7.80 0.55 18.86
C ALA A 125 8.38 1.96 18.83
N TYR A 126 8.93 2.36 17.67
CA TYR A 126 9.44 3.70 17.42
C TYR A 126 8.99 4.18 16.03
N PRO A 127 8.48 5.42 15.90
CA PRO A 127 8.15 6.00 14.59
C PRO A 127 9.34 6.09 13.62
N ALA A 128 10.57 6.05 14.14
CA ALA A 128 11.78 6.04 13.32
C ALA A 128 11.96 4.72 12.54
N ASP A 129 11.39 3.60 13.02
CA ASP A 129 11.62 2.29 12.41
C ASP A 129 11.09 2.22 10.97
N ILE A 130 9.89 2.78 10.72
CA ILE A 130 9.32 2.86 9.38
C ILE A 130 10.05 3.90 8.51
N GLN A 131 10.50 5.01 9.10
CA GLN A 131 11.28 6.04 8.39
C GLN A 131 12.62 5.48 7.90
N ASP A 132 13.30 4.70 8.74
CA ASP A 132 14.53 4.00 8.39
C ASP A 132 14.29 2.95 7.30
N ALA A 133 13.15 2.24 7.34
CA ALA A 133 12.76 1.31 6.28
C ALA A 133 12.53 2.04 4.95
N MET A 134 11.85 3.19 4.95
CA MET A 134 11.66 4.03 3.76
C MET A 134 12.98 4.58 3.20
N ALA A 135 13.88 5.04 4.07
CA ALA A 135 15.20 5.52 3.65
C ALA A 135 16.05 4.40 3.02
N ASN A 136 15.96 3.19 3.56
CA ASN A 136 16.63 2.02 2.98
C ASN A 136 16.04 1.64 1.62
N LEU A 137 14.70 1.72 1.47
CA LEU A 137 14.03 1.51 0.20
C LEU A 137 14.52 2.53 -0.85
N GLU A 138 14.50 3.82 -0.51
CA GLU A 138 15.00 4.89 -1.37
C GLU A 138 16.44 4.63 -1.82
N MET A 139 17.32 4.25 -0.90
CA MET A 139 18.72 3.93 -1.22
C MET A 139 18.85 2.75 -2.19
N ILE A 140 18.07 1.68 -2.00
CA ILE A 140 18.07 0.51 -2.91
C ILE A 140 17.60 0.93 -4.30
N LEU A 141 16.48 1.64 -4.39
CA LEU A 141 15.91 2.09 -5.65
C LEU A 141 16.88 3.04 -6.39
N GLY A 142 17.41 4.04 -5.68
CA GLY A 142 18.34 5.03 -6.21
C GLY A 142 19.63 4.42 -6.74
N LYS A 143 20.22 3.46 -6.02
CA LYS A 143 21.43 2.77 -6.48
C LYS A 143 21.23 2.06 -7.82
N HIS A 144 20.10 1.35 -7.98
CA HIS A 144 19.82 0.65 -9.22
C HIS A 144 19.47 1.62 -10.37
N ALA A 145 18.79 2.73 -10.08
CA ALA A 145 18.53 3.78 -11.06
C ALA A 145 19.84 4.44 -11.54
N ASP A 146 20.79 4.69 -10.63
CA ASP A 146 22.13 5.21 -10.94
C ASP A 146 22.96 4.25 -11.82
N GLU A 147 22.74 2.94 -11.65
CA GLU A 147 23.30 1.89 -12.50
C GLU A 147 22.61 1.80 -13.89
N GLY A 148 21.60 2.64 -14.13
CA GLY A 148 20.89 2.77 -15.41
C GLY A 148 19.72 1.80 -15.58
N ALA A 149 19.26 1.16 -14.52
CA ALA A 149 18.05 0.34 -14.58
C ALA A 149 16.78 1.21 -14.59
N ASP A 150 15.72 0.64 -15.16
CA ASP A 150 14.43 1.32 -15.30
C ASP A 150 13.72 1.45 -13.93
N PRO A 151 13.40 2.67 -13.46
CA PRO A 151 12.79 2.89 -12.14
C PRO A 151 11.56 2.03 -11.86
N LEU A 152 10.64 1.96 -12.81
CA LEU A 152 9.39 1.21 -12.64
C LEU A 152 9.65 -0.30 -12.49
N LYS A 153 10.59 -0.86 -13.25
CA LYS A 153 10.97 -2.28 -13.13
C LYS A 153 11.67 -2.60 -11.82
N ILE A 154 12.52 -1.71 -11.32
CA ILE A 154 13.18 -1.91 -10.01
C ILE A 154 12.11 -1.92 -8.92
N PHE A 155 11.23 -0.93 -8.93
CA PHE A 155 10.14 -0.83 -7.95
C PHE A 155 9.20 -2.04 -8.00
N GLU A 156 8.85 -2.50 -9.20
CA GLU A 156 8.05 -3.71 -9.39
C GLU A 156 8.76 -4.96 -8.85
N SER A 157 10.08 -5.06 -9.02
CA SER A 157 10.87 -6.18 -8.49
C SER A 157 10.87 -6.22 -6.96
N VAL A 158 10.99 -5.05 -6.31
CA VAL A 158 10.88 -4.95 -4.85
C VAL A 158 9.45 -5.26 -4.39
N SER A 159 8.45 -4.72 -5.08
CA SER A 159 7.03 -4.91 -4.76
C SER A 159 6.63 -6.39 -4.84
N GLN A 160 7.13 -7.14 -5.84
CA GLN A 160 6.91 -8.58 -5.97
C GLN A 160 7.52 -9.40 -4.81
N GLY A 161 8.55 -8.86 -4.15
CA GLY A 161 9.13 -9.47 -2.96
C GLY A 161 8.41 -9.13 -1.65
N CYS A 162 7.46 -8.19 -1.68
CA CYS A 162 6.68 -7.78 -0.52
C CYS A 162 5.29 -8.43 -0.54
N ALA A 163 4.73 -8.63 0.65
CA ALA A 163 3.36 -9.07 0.85
C ALA A 163 2.36 -7.91 0.82
N HIS A 164 2.78 -6.71 1.25
CA HIS A 164 1.97 -5.50 1.16
C HIS A 164 2.04 -4.86 -0.22
N ASP A 165 0.96 -4.19 -0.62
CA ASP A 165 0.99 -3.31 -1.78
C ASP A 165 1.81 -2.07 -1.44
N LEU A 166 3.04 -2.04 -1.93
CA LEU A 166 3.99 -0.98 -1.61
C LEU A 166 3.58 0.38 -2.18
N GLU A 167 2.92 0.41 -3.34
CA GLU A 167 2.51 1.67 -3.96
C GLU A 167 1.34 2.29 -3.19
N THR A 168 0.34 1.48 -2.83
CA THR A 168 -0.76 1.92 -1.97
C THR A 168 -0.24 2.36 -0.60
N PHE A 169 0.65 1.57 0.02
CA PHE A 169 1.25 1.94 1.31
C PHE A 169 2.00 3.28 1.21
N LEU A 170 2.81 3.50 0.16
CA LEU A 170 3.52 4.76 -0.03
C LEU A 170 2.56 5.94 -0.18
N TYR A 171 1.46 5.78 -0.92
CA TYR A 171 0.45 6.82 -1.05
C TYR A 171 -0.15 7.16 0.32
N ASP A 172 -0.64 6.16 1.05
CA ASP A 172 -1.27 6.33 2.37
C ASP A 172 -0.31 6.93 3.38
N TYR A 173 0.92 6.41 3.44
CA TYR A 173 1.95 6.88 4.36
C TYR A 173 2.31 8.36 4.10
N ILE A 174 2.46 8.76 2.84
CA ILE A 174 2.73 10.16 2.49
C ILE A 174 1.52 11.04 2.79
N ALA A 175 0.29 10.58 2.48
CA ALA A 175 -0.93 11.29 2.82
C ALA A 175 -1.02 11.57 4.33
N GLU A 176 -0.72 10.58 5.17
CA GLU A 176 -0.67 10.74 6.63
C GLU A 176 0.42 11.73 7.07
N GLN A 177 1.58 11.77 6.41
CA GLN A 177 2.59 12.79 6.70
C GLN A 177 2.11 14.21 6.36
N ILE A 178 1.33 14.37 5.28
CA ILE A 178 0.71 15.66 4.91
C ILE A 178 -0.32 16.06 5.98
N ASP A 179 -1.19 15.14 6.38
CA ASP A 179 -2.24 15.39 7.37
C ASP A 179 -1.67 15.65 8.77
N GLY A 180 -0.54 15.02 9.09
CA GLY A 180 0.27 15.28 10.28
C GLY A 180 1.08 16.58 10.22
N HIS A 181 0.97 17.37 9.14
CA HIS A 181 1.71 18.61 8.90
C HIS A 181 3.24 18.44 8.81
N HIS A 182 3.74 17.23 8.51
CA HIS A 182 5.15 16.94 8.27
C HIS A 182 5.58 17.28 6.83
N TYR A 183 5.21 18.47 6.35
CA TYR A 183 5.33 18.84 4.93
C TYR A 183 6.73 18.69 4.31
N PRO A 184 7.84 19.06 4.98
CA PRO A 184 9.17 18.89 4.40
C PRO A 184 9.46 17.42 4.11
N TYR A 185 9.14 16.54 5.06
CA TYR A 185 9.38 15.11 4.91
C TYR A 185 8.47 14.49 3.83
N ALA A 186 7.19 14.87 3.81
CA ALA A 186 6.27 14.45 2.75
C ALA A 186 6.73 14.91 1.34
N ALA A 187 7.30 16.12 1.24
CA ALA A 187 7.86 16.63 -0.01
C ALA A 187 9.08 15.81 -0.46
N ASP A 188 10.00 15.51 0.46
CA ASP A 188 11.16 14.66 0.19
C ASP A 188 10.71 13.28 -0.31
N LEU A 189 9.74 12.65 0.35
CA LEU A 189 9.19 11.35 -0.08
C LEU A 189 8.58 11.40 -1.50
N LEU A 190 7.82 12.44 -1.84
CA LEU A 190 7.23 12.59 -3.18
C LEU A 190 8.24 12.87 -4.28
N GLU A 191 9.37 13.50 -3.94
CA GLU A 191 10.49 13.69 -4.85
C GLU A 191 11.24 12.38 -5.06
N SER A 192 11.56 11.68 -3.97
CA SER A 192 12.31 10.43 -3.99
C SER A 192 11.56 9.27 -4.64
N PHE A 193 10.27 9.08 -4.34
CA PHE A 193 9.47 7.95 -4.85
C PHE A 193 8.71 8.27 -6.14
N GLY A 194 8.54 9.53 -6.49
CA GLY A 194 7.78 9.96 -7.68
C GLY A 194 8.16 9.27 -8.99
N PRO A 195 9.46 9.06 -9.31
CA PRO A 195 9.87 8.35 -10.53
C PRO A 195 9.54 6.86 -10.57
N TYR A 196 9.24 6.25 -9.41
CA TYR A 196 9.07 4.81 -9.24
C TYR A 196 7.59 4.37 -9.23
N CYS A 197 6.66 5.30 -9.01
CA CYS A 197 5.23 5.01 -8.91
C CYS A 197 4.56 4.97 -10.30
N LYS A 198 3.66 4.02 -10.50
CA LYS A 198 2.88 3.84 -11.74
C LYS A 198 1.72 4.84 -11.82
N ASP A 199 1.06 5.09 -10.70
CA ASP A 199 -0.15 5.91 -10.61
C ASP A 199 0.17 7.40 -10.42
N VAL A 200 0.78 7.99 -11.45
CA VAL A 200 1.28 9.38 -11.45
C VAL A 200 0.23 10.39 -11.01
N ALA A 201 -1.04 10.21 -11.39
CA ALA A 201 -2.11 11.15 -11.06
C ALA A 201 -2.43 11.19 -9.55
N TRP A 202 -2.34 10.06 -8.86
CA TRP A 202 -2.51 9.95 -7.42
C TRP A 202 -1.38 10.65 -6.66
N PHE A 203 -0.12 10.43 -7.08
CA PHE A 203 1.03 11.12 -6.48
C PHE A 203 1.08 12.61 -6.82
N ASP A 204 0.62 13.02 -8.01
CA ASP A 204 0.44 14.44 -8.35
C ASP A 204 -0.63 15.10 -7.47
N PHE A 205 -1.66 14.37 -7.07
CA PHE A 205 -2.64 14.85 -6.13
C PHE A 205 -2.06 15.10 -4.73
N LEU A 206 -1.21 14.20 -4.22
CA LEU A 206 -0.46 14.45 -2.97
C LEU A 206 0.41 15.72 -3.07
N ARG A 207 1.07 15.95 -4.22
CA ARG A 207 1.81 17.19 -4.47
C ARG A 207 0.90 18.42 -4.44
N ALA A 208 -0.29 18.35 -5.03
CA ALA A 208 -1.26 19.43 -4.97
C ALA A 208 -1.70 19.72 -3.53
N ARG A 209 -1.95 18.69 -2.71
CA ARG A 209 -2.25 18.83 -1.28
C ARG A 209 -1.13 19.55 -0.52
N LEU A 210 0.15 19.24 -0.80
CA LEU A 210 1.28 19.97 -0.23
C LEU A 210 1.30 21.46 -0.62
N PHE A 211 1.08 21.75 -1.90
CA PHE A 211 1.06 23.13 -2.38
C PHE A 211 -0.10 23.93 -1.82
N TYR A 212 -1.24 23.31 -1.50
CA TYR A 212 -2.40 24.03 -0.96
C TYR A 212 -2.07 24.89 0.26
N HIS A 213 -1.12 24.46 1.10
CA HIS A 213 -0.72 25.22 2.29
C HIS A 213 0.28 26.35 2.04
N SER A 214 1.07 26.27 0.97
CA SER A 214 2.18 27.21 0.69
C SER A 214 1.94 28.10 -0.53
N ASP A 215 1.27 27.57 -1.55
CA ASP A 215 0.94 28.18 -2.82
C ASP A 215 -0.41 27.65 -3.37
N PRO A 216 -1.55 28.15 -2.85
CA PRO A 216 -2.88 27.71 -3.28
C PRO A 216 -3.15 27.87 -4.77
N GLU A 217 -2.58 28.89 -5.41
CA GLU A 217 -2.76 29.13 -6.85
C GLU A 217 -2.10 28.04 -7.69
N ASN A 218 -0.92 27.57 -7.30
CA ASN A 218 -0.27 26.45 -7.97
C ASN A 218 -0.94 25.11 -7.66
N SER A 219 -1.45 24.92 -6.43
CA SER A 219 -2.33 23.79 -6.11
C SER A 219 -3.52 23.73 -7.06
N ASP A 220 -4.27 24.83 -7.22
CA ASP A 220 -5.44 24.88 -8.11
C ASP A 220 -5.10 24.53 -9.56
N LYS A 221 -3.93 24.97 -10.07
CA LYS A 221 -3.45 24.62 -11.41
C LYS A 221 -3.16 23.12 -11.54
N MET A 222 -2.55 22.52 -10.51
CA MET A 222 -2.27 21.08 -10.48
C MET A 222 -3.56 20.27 -10.40
N ILE A 223 -4.49 20.65 -9.53
CA ILE A 223 -5.81 20.02 -9.45
C ILE A 223 -6.54 20.09 -10.79
N LEU A 224 -6.49 21.23 -11.50
CA LEU A 224 -7.09 21.32 -12.82
C LEU A 224 -6.47 20.34 -13.83
N HIS A 225 -5.15 20.11 -13.75
CA HIS A 225 -4.48 19.09 -14.58
C HIS A 225 -4.91 17.68 -14.20
N ILE A 226 -4.99 17.38 -12.90
CA ILE A 226 -5.45 16.10 -12.36
C ILE A 226 -6.89 15.80 -12.82
N ILE A 227 -7.80 16.79 -12.77
CA ILE A 227 -9.18 16.67 -13.29
C ILE A 227 -9.19 16.25 -14.76
N GLN A 228 -8.26 16.77 -15.59
CA GLN A 228 -8.16 16.35 -17.00
C GLN A 228 -7.68 14.91 -17.14
N SER A 229 -6.74 14.48 -16.29
CA SER A 229 -6.24 13.10 -16.24
C SER A 229 -7.32 12.13 -15.78
N ILE A 230 -8.04 12.43 -14.68
CA ILE A 230 -9.21 11.70 -14.18
C ILE A 230 -10.22 11.48 -15.32
N LYS A 231 -10.59 12.54 -16.02
CA LYS A 231 -11.53 12.44 -17.14
C LYS A 231 -11.05 11.51 -18.26
N LYS A 232 -9.75 11.49 -18.54
CA LYS A 232 -9.18 10.64 -19.59
C LYS A 232 -9.13 9.17 -19.15
N ALA A 233 -8.77 8.91 -17.89
CA ALA A 233 -8.66 7.58 -17.32
C ALA A 233 -10.02 6.98 -16.92
N GLN A 234 -11.04 7.81 -16.71
CA GLN A 234 -12.29 7.44 -16.03
C GLN A 234 -12.05 6.89 -14.62
N ASP A 235 -11.10 7.50 -13.89
CA ASP A 235 -10.71 7.11 -12.55
C ASP A 235 -11.70 7.72 -11.52
N LEU A 236 -12.67 6.93 -11.09
CA LEU A 236 -13.70 7.35 -10.15
C LEU A 236 -13.13 7.58 -8.74
N ASP A 237 -12.26 6.69 -8.28
CA ASP A 237 -11.70 6.71 -6.93
C ASP A 237 -10.89 7.99 -6.71
N LEU A 238 -10.00 8.34 -7.66
CA LEU A 238 -9.26 9.60 -7.60
C LEU A 238 -10.18 10.82 -7.70
N SER A 239 -11.29 10.70 -8.44
CA SER A 239 -12.31 11.75 -8.55
C SER A 239 -12.96 12.05 -7.20
N LEU A 240 -13.36 11.01 -6.46
CA LEU A 240 -13.99 11.13 -5.16
C LEU A 240 -12.99 11.65 -4.12
N GLU A 241 -11.76 11.16 -4.13
CA GLU A 241 -10.68 11.62 -3.25
C GLU A 241 -10.37 13.12 -3.45
N VAL A 242 -10.22 13.58 -4.71
CA VAL A 242 -10.01 15.01 -5.00
C VAL A 242 -11.22 15.84 -4.61
N LEU A 243 -12.45 15.33 -4.76
CA LEU A 243 -13.66 16.02 -4.30
C LEU A 243 -13.70 16.18 -2.78
N THR A 244 -13.32 15.14 -2.04
CA THR A 244 -13.21 15.18 -0.57
C THR A 244 -12.19 16.23 -0.12
N PHE A 245 -11.06 16.34 -0.82
CA PHE A 245 -10.10 17.41 -0.54
C PHE A 245 -10.68 18.80 -0.85
N LEU A 246 -11.31 18.96 -2.02
CA LEU A 246 -11.88 20.25 -2.44
C LEU A 246 -13.06 20.68 -1.57
N SER A 247 -13.79 19.75 -0.94
CA SER A 247 -14.89 20.08 -0.04
C SER A 247 -14.39 20.83 1.21
N ASN A 248 -13.18 20.52 1.67
CA ASN A 248 -12.55 21.04 2.89
C ASN A 248 -11.84 22.41 2.72
N GLY A 249 -12.31 23.25 1.79
CA GLY A 249 -11.77 24.60 1.57
C GLY A 249 -11.04 24.81 0.25
N GLY A 250 -11.21 23.91 -0.71
CA GLY A 250 -10.68 24.05 -2.06
C GLY A 250 -11.44 25.07 -2.92
N ASN A 251 -11.00 25.22 -4.18
CA ASN A 251 -11.61 26.13 -5.12
C ASN A 251 -13.04 25.68 -5.53
N PRO A 252 -14.09 26.50 -5.27
CA PRO A 252 -15.48 26.13 -5.58
C PRO A 252 -15.75 25.82 -7.06
N GLU A 253 -15.04 26.47 -7.97
CA GLU A 253 -15.23 26.25 -9.41
C GLU A 253 -14.60 24.91 -9.85
N LEU A 254 -13.47 24.52 -9.24
CA LEU A 254 -12.89 23.20 -9.46
C LEU A 254 -13.77 22.10 -8.87
N PHE A 255 -14.34 22.30 -7.67
CA PHE A 255 -15.27 21.35 -7.06
C PHE A 255 -16.48 21.11 -7.97
N ARG A 256 -17.16 22.17 -8.40
CA ARG A 256 -18.31 22.09 -9.32
C ARG A 256 -17.95 21.44 -10.64
N LEU A 257 -16.78 21.75 -11.18
CA LEU A 257 -16.29 21.15 -12.42
C LEU A 257 -16.12 19.64 -12.27
N LEU A 258 -15.48 19.20 -11.17
CA LEU A 258 -15.20 17.79 -10.93
C LEU A 258 -16.49 17.00 -10.64
N VAL A 259 -17.40 17.49 -9.79
CA VAL A 259 -18.70 16.82 -9.55
C VAL A 259 -19.45 16.51 -10.86
N ARG A 260 -19.45 17.44 -11.81
CA ARG A 260 -20.09 17.24 -13.13
C ARG A 260 -19.39 16.17 -13.97
N GLN A 261 -18.08 15.99 -13.78
CA GLN A 261 -17.27 14.99 -14.49
C GLN A 261 -17.30 13.62 -13.81
N THR A 262 -17.53 13.55 -12.50
CA THR A 262 -17.69 12.32 -11.72
C THR A 262 -19.05 11.66 -12.01
N PHE A 263 -20.11 12.45 -12.25
CA PHE A 263 -21.46 11.93 -12.56
C PHE A 263 -21.51 10.76 -13.58
N PRO A 264 -20.90 10.83 -14.77
CA PRO A 264 -20.95 9.74 -15.75
C PRO A 264 -20.15 8.49 -15.34
N MET A 265 -19.31 8.58 -14.31
CA MET A 265 -18.43 7.51 -13.84
C MET A 265 -19.09 6.64 -12.76
N LEU A 266 -20.18 7.09 -12.14
CA LEU A 266 -20.85 6.34 -11.09
C LEU A 266 -21.46 5.06 -11.65
N GLU A 267 -21.15 3.92 -11.03
CA GLU A 267 -21.61 2.59 -11.44
C GLU A 267 -22.54 1.97 -10.41
N THR A 268 -22.32 2.22 -9.12
CA THR A 268 -23.04 1.60 -8.01
C THR A 268 -23.78 2.61 -7.12
N GLU A 269 -24.64 2.09 -6.26
CA GLU A 269 -25.32 2.85 -5.21
C GLU A 269 -24.32 3.38 -4.17
N GLU A 270 -23.26 2.63 -3.88
CA GLU A 270 -22.16 3.04 -3.01
C GLU A 270 -21.52 4.34 -3.53
N ASP A 271 -21.06 4.35 -4.78
CA ASP A 271 -20.44 5.52 -5.41
C ASP A 271 -21.33 6.76 -5.32
N PHE A 272 -22.64 6.57 -5.53
CA PHE A 272 -23.58 7.68 -5.47
C PHE A 272 -23.79 8.19 -4.05
N GLN A 273 -23.88 7.30 -3.06
CA GLN A 273 -24.00 7.70 -1.65
C GLN A 273 -22.73 8.38 -1.15
N GLU A 274 -21.56 7.93 -1.59
CA GLU A 274 -20.29 8.58 -1.30
C GLU A 274 -20.24 10.00 -1.88
N LEU A 275 -20.54 10.16 -3.18
CA LEU A 275 -20.61 11.48 -3.81
C LEU A 275 -21.61 12.40 -3.10
N LEU A 276 -22.78 11.89 -2.70
CA LEU A 276 -23.76 12.66 -1.95
C LEU A 276 -23.23 13.11 -0.59
N THR A 277 -22.47 12.26 0.10
CA THR A 277 -21.84 12.58 1.39
C THR A 277 -20.85 13.72 1.22
N ILE A 278 -19.93 13.61 0.25
CA ILE A 278 -18.96 14.66 -0.08
C ILE A 278 -19.66 15.98 -0.45
N CYS A 279 -20.73 15.92 -1.24
CA CYS A 279 -21.50 17.11 -1.60
C CYS A 279 -22.21 17.74 -0.40
N ALA A 280 -22.70 16.93 0.55
CA ALA A 280 -23.31 17.43 1.77
C ALA A 280 -22.28 18.18 2.62
N ASP A 281 -21.09 17.59 2.81
CA ASP A 281 -20.00 18.19 3.57
C ASP A 281 -19.53 19.51 2.95
N TYR A 282 -19.45 19.58 1.62
CA TYR A 282 -19.14 20.82 0.90
C TYR A 282 -20.15 21.94 1.21
N TYR A 283 -21.45 21.67 1.16
CA TYR A 283 -22.45 22.70 1.46
C TYR A 283 -22.52 23.03 2.96
N HIS A 284 -22.23 22.06 3.83
CA HIS A 284 -22.12 22.26 5.26
C HIS A 284 -21.02 23.28 5.57
N LEU A 285 -19.82 23.09 5.01
CA LEU A 285 -18.66 23.98 5.22
C LEU A 285 -18.84 25.38 4.61
N LEU A 286 -19.78 25.54 3.67
CA LEU A 286 -20.17 26.84 3.11
C LEU A 286 -21.34 27.51 3.84
N ASP A 287 -21.82 26.94 4.95
CA ASP A 287 -23.00 27.38 5.71
C ASP A 287 -24.28 27.46 4.83
N GLN A 288 -24.39 26.60 3.80
CA GLN A 288 -25.54 26.54 2.90
C GLN A 288 -26.54 25.46 3.34
N GLU A 289 -27.14 25.69 4.52
CA GLU A 289 -28.03 24.70 5.19
C GLU A 289 -29.18 24.20 4.30
N GLN A 290 -29.72 25.04 3.40
CA GLN A 290 -30.84 24.64 2.54
C GLN A 290 -30.41 23.60 1.49
N GLU A 291 -29.23 23.78 0.91
CA GLU A 291 -28.62 22.89 -0.08
C GLU A 291 -28.18 21.59 0.58
N GLU A 292 -27.53 21.69 1.74
CA GLU A 292 -27.16 20.55 2.58
C GLU A 292 -28.39 19.69 2.92
N GLN A 293 -29.47 20.31 3.42
CA GLN A 293 -30.71 19.61 3.76
C GLN A 293 -31.36 18.90 2.57
N LYS A 294 -31.27 19.46 1.36
CA LYS A 294 -31.76 18.79 0.14
C LYS A 294 -30.98 17.51 -0.11
N ILE A 295 -29.65 17.54 0.01
CA ILE A 295 -28.79 16.36 -0.19
C ILE A 295 -29.00 15.34 0.92
N GLN A 296 -29.04 15.77 2.18
CA GLN A 296 -29.32 14.90 3.33
C GLN A 296 -30.68 14.19 3.20
N LYS A 297 -31.67 14.84 2.59
CA LYS A 297 -32.96 14.21 2.28
C LYS A 297 -32.81 13.13 1.19
N ILE A 298 -31.98 13.35 0.17
CA ILE A 298 -31.67 12.34 -0.84
C ILE A 298 -30.97 11.15 -0.17
N LEU A 299 -29.92 11.37 0.61
CA LEU A 299 -29.20 10.32 1.36
C LEU A 299 -30.14 9.45 2.19
N LYS A 300 -31.03 10.07 2.97
CA LYS A 300 -32.04 9.32 3.78
C LYS A 300 -32.99 8.47 2.94
N GLN A 301 -33.30 8.89 1.71
CA GLN A 301 -34.14 8.10 0.79
C GLN A 301 -33.38 6.91 0.20
N ARG A 302 -32.05 7.04 0.04
CA ARG A 302 -31.17 6.06 -0.58
C ARG A 302 -30.63 5.02 0.41
N ALA A 303 -30.58 5.33 1.70
CA ALA A 303 -30.06 4.46 2.76
C ALA A 303 -30.69 3.05 2.84
N SER A 304 -31.89 2.83 2.27
CA SER A 304 -32.52 1.51 2.21
C SER A 304 -32.12 0.68 0.98
N HIS A 305 -31.36 1.24 0.04
CA HIS A 305 -30.88 0.53 -1.14
C HIS A 305 -29.63 -0.28 -0.80
N ALA A 306 -29.48 -1.46 -1.40
CA ALA A 306 -28.23 -2.22 -1.32
C ALA A 306 -27.12 -1.47 -2.10
N LEU A 307 -25.92 -1.41 -1.51
CA LEU A 307 -24.78 -0.64 -2.00
C LEU A 307 -24.27 -1.14 -3.36
N GLU A 308 -24.41 -2.44 -3.60
CA GLU A 308 -23.97 -3.10 -4.83
C GLU A 308 -24.95 -2.91 -6.00
N ASN A 309 -26.10 -2.26 -5.77
CA ASN A 309 -27.08 -2.04 -6.83
C ASN A 309 -26.52 -1.06 -7.88
N PRO A 310 -26.76 -1.31 -9.18
CA PRO A 310 -26.29 -0.41 -10.21
C PRO A 310 -27.03 0.94 -10.16
N ILE A 311 -26.27 2.04 -10.32
CA ILE A 311 -26.82 3.38 -10.52
C ILE A 311 -27.05 3.62 -12.02
N HIS A 312 -28.16 4.28 -12.35
CA HIS A 312 -28.44 4.66 -13.74
C HIS A 312 -28.35 6.17 -13.88
N LEU A 313 -27.71 6.65 -14.96
CA LEU A 313 -27.60 8.08 -15.27
C LEU A 313 -28.96 8.80 -15.46
N LYS A 314 -30.05 8.03 -15.59
CA LYS A 314 -31.43 8.53 -15.66
C LYS A 314 -32.13 8.59 -14.30
N ASP A 315 -31.45 8.23 -13.23
CA ASP A 315 -31.99 8.28 -11.87
C ASP A 315 -32.39 9.73 -11.53
N THR A 316 -33.64 9.89 -11.08
CA THR A 316 -34.21 11.20 -10.81
C THR A 316 -33.48 11.97 -9.70
N LYS A 317 -32.94 11.26 -8.70
CA LYS A 317 -32.20 11.85 -7.57
C LYS A 317 -30.82 12.27 -8.00
N LEU A 318 -30.18 11.46 -8.83
CA LEU A 318 -28.90 11.79 -9.44
C LEU A 318 -29.02 13.04 -10.35
N ILE A 319 -30.08 13.13 -11.16
CA ILE A 319 -30.37 14.33 -11.98
C ILE A 319 -30.67 15.57 -11.11
N GLU A 320 -31.34 15.37 -9.97
CA GLU A 320 -31.60 16.43 -8.99
C GLU A 320 -30.29 17.00 -8.44
N LEU A 321 -29.35 16.14 -8.04
CA LEU A 321 -28.01 16.54 -7.59
C LEU A 321 -27.26 17.35 -8.65
N VAL A 322 -27.19 16.86 -9.89
CA VAL A 322 -26.47 17.56 -10.98
C VAL A 322 -27.01 18.97 -11.21
N LYS A 323 -28.32 19.19 -11.04
CA LYS A 323 -28.92 20.53 -11.20
C LYS A 323 -28.48 21.51 -10.12
N MET A 324 -28.11 21.04 -8.93
CA MET A 324 -27.62 21.90 -7.84
C MET A 324 -26.23 22.46 -8.16
N PHE A 325 -25.46 21.73 -8.95
CA PHE A 325 -24.11 22.11 -9.36
C PHE A 325 -24.05 22.71 -10.78
N LYS A 326 -25.17 23.14 -11.37
CA LYS A 326 -25.19 23.90 -12.64
C LYS A 326 -24.93 25.38 -12.41
#